data_AF-A0A858R7F8-F1
#
_entry.id   AF-A0A858R7F8-F1
#
_cell.length_a   1.000
_cell.length_b   1.000
_cell.length_c   1.000
_cell.angle_alpha   90.00
_cell.angle_beta   90.00
_cell.angle_gamma   90.00
#
_symmetry.space_group_name_H-M   'P 1'
#
loop_
_entity.id
_entity.type
_entity.pdbx_description
1 polymer ?
#
loop_
_entity_poly.entity_id
_entity_poly.type
_entity_poly.pdbx_seq_one_letter_code
_entity_poly.pdbx_strand_id
1 'polypeptide(L)'
;MEALAPLTAPELKSKIPAVVPQIGGIIGGQVPISMDLVNIQILEESGKTITVLVFDVRFRDRWVLSQVQVQSTPNGEFINGFHVTPTPGPAASLNPFSLADKSWRHWLMLMLGAASLATTLSALALLVRSRGLPRRWLWGLGIIVGFGQLSLNWTSGEASFSLLALQAFGVGASKVPIYAPWVVQVSVPVVAVIFLIRRDALLARAQAATMGS
;
A
#
# COMPACT_ATOMS: atom_id res chain seq x y z
N MET A 1 -17.61 -27.16 4.80
CA MET A 1 -16.58 -26.40 4.06
C MET A 1 -15.67 -25.79 5.10
N GLU A 2 -14.57 -26.46 5.40
CA GLU A 2 -13.57 -26.00 6.36
C GLU A 2 -12.66 -25.00 5.62
N ALA A 3 -12.64 -23.75 6.08
CA ALA A 3 -11.76 -22.74 5.51
C ALA A 3 -10.31 -23.14 5.82
N LEU A 4 -9.48 -23.29 4.78
CA LEU A 4 -8.05 -23.53 4.94
C LEU A 4 -7.47 -22.38 5.75
N ALA A 5 -6.97 -22.68 6.95
CA ALA A 5 -6.34 -21.70 7.81
C ALA A 5 -5.15 -21.07 7.03
N PRO A 6 -4.95 -19.75 7.12
CA PRO A 6 -3.79 -19.12 6.51
C PRO A 6 -2.52 -19.76 7.07
N LEU A 7 -1.70 -20.33 6.19
CA LEU A 7 -0.42 -20.94 6.55
C LEU A 7 0.37 -19.98 7.44
N THR A 8 0.66 -20.41 8.67
CA THR A 8 1.29 -19.55 9.65
C THR A 8 2.79 -19.39 9.34
N ALA A 9 3.41 -18.28 9.77
CA ALA A 9 4.84 -18.03 9.56
C ALA A 9 5.78 -19.21 9.96
N PRO A 10 5.50 -20.02 11.01
CA PRO A 10 6.27 -21.22 11.33
C PRO A 10 6.20 -22.33 10.26
N GLU A 11 5.03 -22.57 9.68
CA GLU A 11 4.83 -23.58 8.62
C GLU A 11 5.43 -23.15 7.27
N LEU A 12 5.49 -21.83 7.03
CA LEU A 12 6.22 -21.27 5.88
C LEU A 12 7.74 -21.42 6.07
N LYS A 13 8.25 -21.19 7.29
CA LYS A 13 9.67 -21.36 7.62
C LYS A 13 10.14 -22.81 7.50
N SER A 14 9.30 -23.79 7.84
CA SER A 14 9.66 -25.20 7.71
C SER A 14 9.77 -25.68 6.25
N LYS A 15 9.20 -24.95 5.29
CA LYS A 15 9.29 -25.23 3.85
C LYS A 15 10.51 -24.60 3.17
N ILE A 16 11.12 -23.57 3.79
CA ILE A 16 12.32 -22.91 3.26
C ILE A 16 13.47 -23.91 2.99
N PRO A 17 13.81 -24.85 3.90
CA PRO A 17 14.91 -25.80 3.67
C PRO A 17 14.72 -26.72 2.46
N ALA A 18 13.47 -27.00 2.05
CA ALA A 18 13.18 -27.84 0.88
C ALA A 18 13.41 -27.08 -0.44
N VAL A 19 13.25 -25.76 -0.43
CA VAL A 19 13.34 -24.90 -1.61
C VAL A 19 14.80 -24.45 -1.88
N VAL A 20 15.60 -24.28 -0.83
CA VAL A 20 17.01 -23.82 -0.91
C VAL A 20 17.90 -24.64 -1.86
N PRO A 21 17.89 -26.00 -1.84
CA PRO A 21 18.75 -26.80 -2.71
C PRO A 21 18.36 -26.69 -4.20
N GLN A 22 17.06 -26.54 -4.48
CA GLN A 22 16.55 -26.43 -5.84
C GLN A 22 16.94 -25.08 -6.48
N ILE A 23 17.02 -24.02 -5.68
CA ILE A 23 17.52 -22.71 -6.10
C ILE A 23 19.02 -22.76 -6.43
N GLY A 24 19.83 -23.41 -5.58
CA GLY A 24 21.27 -23.56 -5.82
C GLY A 24 21.60 -24.36 -7.09
N GLY A 25 20.78 -25.36 -7.44
CA GLY A 25 20.93 -26.14 -8.68
C GLY A 25 20.64 -25.35 -9.96
N ILE A 26 19.68 -24.42 -9.91
CA ILE A 26 19.26 -23.62 -11.08
C ILE A 26 20.18 -22.41 -11.30
N ILE A 27 20.75 -21.83 -10.23
CA ILE A 27 21.63 -20.65 -10.30
C ILE A 27 23.10 -21.07 -10.47
N GLY A 28 23.38 -21.91 -11.47
CA GLY A 28 24.74 -22.21 -11.93
C GLY A 28 25.67 -22.89 -10.91
N GLY A 29 25.11 -23.57 -9.89
CA GLY A 29 25.90 -24.35 -8.93
C GLY A 29 26.69 -23.53 -7.91
N GLN A 30 26.48 -22.21 -7.83
CA GLN A 30 27.09 -21.39 -6.79
C GLN A 30 26.31 -21.53 -5.48
N VAL A 31 27.04 -21.72 -4.38
CA VAL A 31 26.44 -21.71 -3.04
C VAL A 31 26.19 -20.26 -2.62
N PRO A 32 24.94 -19.87 -2.27
CA PRO A 32 24.66 -18.53 -1.79
C PRO A 32 25.37 -18.26 -0.45
N ILE A 33 25.86 -17.04 -0.26
CA ILE A 33 26.46 -16.55 1.00
C ILE A 33 25.37 -16.29 2.03
N SER A 34 24.26 -15.69 1.60
CA SER A 34 23.07 -15.47 2.42
C SER A 34 21.81 -15.56 1.58
N MET A 35 20.71 -15.91 2.23
CA MET A 35 19.39 -16.02 1.63
C MET A 35 18.35 -15.57 2.65
N ASP A 36 17.76 -14.41 2.40
CA ASP A 36 16.81 -13.78 3.32
C ASP A 36 15.43 -13.73 2.67
N LEU A 37 14.41 -14.26 3.34
CA LEU A 37 13.03 -14.15 2.87
C LEU A 37 12.56 -12.69 3.06
N VAL A 38 12.37 -11.98 1.95
CA VAL A 38 12.02 -10.55 1.96
C VAL A 38 10.55 -10.29 1.72
N ASN A 39 9.81 -11.19 1.07
CA ASN A 39 8.38 -11.02 0.87
C ASN A 39 7.65 -12.37 0.79
N ILE A 40 6.44 -12.40 1.32
CA ILE A 40 5.48 -13.49 1.14
C ILE A 40 4.20 -12.87 0.60
N GLN A 41 3.66 -13.45 -0.47
CA GLN A 41 2.36 -13.09 -1.00
C GLN A 41 1.53 -14.36 -1.12
N ILE A 42 0.31 -14.35 -0.58
CA ILE A 42 -0.62 -15.47 -0.68
C ILE A 42 -1.80 -15.00 -1.53
N LEU A 43 -2.10 -15.75 -2.58
CA LEU A 43 -3.24 -15.54 -3.46
C LEU A 43 -4.10 -16.80 -3.41
N GLU A 44 -5.40 -16.62 -3.22
CA GLU A 44 -6.37 -17.71 -3.35
C GLU A 44 -7.08 -17.59 -4.70
N GLU A 45 -7.07 -18.66 -5.48
CA GLU A 45 -7.67 -18.70 -6.81
C GLU A 45 -8.37 -20.04 -7.03
N SER A 46 -9.71 -20.01 -7.13
CA SER A 46 -10.55 -21.16 -7.51
C SER A 46 -10.23 -22.48 -6.78
N GLY A 47 -10.09 -22.45 -5.45
CA GLY A 47 -9.80 -23.64 -4.64
C GLY A 47 -8.33 -24.07 -4.63
N LYS A 48 -7.44 -23.22 -5.14
CA LYS A 48 -5.98 -23.35 -5.08
C LYS A 48 -5.42 -22.18 -4.27
N THR A 49 -4.36 -22.43 -3.53
CA THR A 49 -3.61 -21.37 -2.83
C THR A 49 -2.26 -21.22 -3.50
N ILE A 50 -1.98 -20.05 -4.07
CA ILE A 50 -0.69 -19.70 -4.64
C ILE A 50 0.08 -18.89 -3.60
N THR A 51 1.18 -19.43 -3.11
CA THR A 51 2.12 -18.76 -2.23
C THR A 51 3.35 -18.35 -3.02
N VAL A 52 3.59 -17.05 -3.13
CA VAL A 52 4.78 -16.47 -3.72
C VAL A 52 5.77 -16.11 -2.61
N LEU A 53 6.90 -16.79 -2.60
CA LEU A 53 8.03 -16.53 -1.70
C LEU A 53 9.10 -15.77 -2.47
N VAL A 54 9.57 -14.66 -1.91
CA VAL A 54 10.63 -13.86 -2.52
C VAL A 54 11.82 -13.80 -1.58
N PHE A 55 12.96 -14.23 -2.07
CA PHE A 55 14.22 -14.25 -1.36
C PHE A 55 15.19 -13.24 -1.95
N ASP A 56 15.86 -12.50 -1.08
CA ASP A 56 17.05 -11.73 -1.42
C ASP A 56 18.26 -12.65 -1.22
N VAL A 57 18.95 -12.98 -2.30
CA VAL A 57 20.03 -13.97 -2.31
C VAL A 57 21.33 -13.29 -2.67
N ARG A 58 22.31 -13.43 -1.78
CA ARG A 58 23.65 -12.89 -1.96
C ARG A 58 24.59 -13.97 -2.45
N PHE A 59 25.22 -13.74 -3.59
CA PHE A 59 26.39 -14.50 -4.06
C PHE A 59 27.67 -13.69 -3.81
N ARG A 60 28.82 -14.29 -4.11
CA ARG A 60 30.13 -13.65 -3.91
C ARG A 60 30.28 -12.35 -4.71
N ASP A 61 29.73 -12.32 -5.90
CA ASP A 61 29.93 -11.30 -6.92
C ASP A 61 28.64 -10.58 -7.34
N ARG A 62 27.47 -10.98 -6.84
CA ARG A 62 26.18 -10.41 -7.24
C ARG A 62 25.07 -10.62 -6.21
N TRP A 63 24.04 -9.81 -6.34
CA TRP A 63 22.76 -9.98 -5.66
C TRP A 63 21.70 -10.43 -6.67
N VAL A 64 20.79 -11.28 -6.22
CA VAL A 64 19.63 -11.67 -7.01
C VAL A 64 18.39 -11.73 -6.13
N LEU A 65 17.26 -11.35 -6.73
CA LEU A 65 15.95 -11.50 -6.13
C LEU A 65 15.31 -12.75 -6.73
N SER A 66 15.06 -13.75 -5.89
CA SER A 66 14.60 -15.07 -6.28
C SER A 66 13.15 -15.25 -5.84
N GLN A 67 12.24 -15.36 -6.80
CA GLN A 67 10.82 -15.57 -6.59
C GLN A 67 10.45 -17.02 -6.87
N VAL A 68 9.80 -17.67 -5.91
CA VAL A 68 9.31 -19.04 -5.97
C VAL A 68 7.80 -19.01 -5.79
N GLN A 69 7.07 -19.61 -6.73
CA GLN A 69 5.62 -19.75 -6.64
C GLN A 69 5.29 -21.19 -6.29
N VAL A 70 4.70 -21.39 -5.11
CA VAL A 70 4.22 -22.68 -4.62
C VAL A 70 2.71 -22.67 -4.74
N GLN A 71 2.16 -23.66 -5.42
CA GLN A 71 0.73 -23.86 -5.56
C GLN A 71 0.30 -25.04 -4.68
N SER A 72 -0.53 -24.75 -3.69
CA SER A 72 -1.17 -25.75 -2.84
C SER A 72 -2.53 -26.12 -3.42
N THR A 73 -2.76 -27.42 -3.58
CA THR A 73 -4.02 -28.01 -4.05
C THR A 73 -4.46 -29.11 -3.08
N PRO A 74 -5.72 -29.59 -3.13
CA PRO A 74 -6.15 -30.73 -2.32
C PRO A 74 -5.29 -32.00 -2.52
N ASN A 75 -4.62 -32.11 -3.68
CA ASN A 75 -3.81 -33.27 -4.05
C ASN A 75 -2.33 -33.11 -3.67
N GLY A 76 -1.95 -32.03 -2.99
CA GLY A 76 -0.57 -31.72 -2.61
C GLY A 76 -0.09 -30.35 -3.11
N GLU A 77 1.17 -30.07 -2.82
CA GLU A 77 1.84 -28.80 -3.15
C GLU A 77 2.89 -29.00 -4.22
N PHE A 78 2.94 -28.09 -5.19
CA PHE A 78 3.88 -28.15 -6.29
C PHE A 78 4.45 -26.74 -6.57
N ILE A 79 5.71 -26.67 -6.97
CA ILE A 79 6.31 -25.41 -7.42
C ILE A 79 5.85 -25.16 -8.86
N ASN A 80 5.07 -24.11 -9.04
CA ASN A 80 4.47 -23.75 -10.33
C ASN A 80 5.31 -22.71 -11.09
N GLY A 81 6.24 -22.03 -10.42
CA GLY A 81 7.06 -21.02 -11.08
C GLY A 81 8.30 -20.64 -10.28
N PHE A 82 9.36 -20.31 -11.01
CA PHE A 82 10.62 -19.82 -10.46
C PHE A 82 11.15 -18.68 -11.34
N HIS A 83 11.42 -17.53 -10.74
CA HIS A 83 11.96 -16.38 -11.44
C HIS A 83 13.13 -15.79 -10.65
N VAL A 84 14.23 -15.48 -11.34
CA VAL A 84 15.42 -14.88 -10.74
C VAL A 84 15.72 -13.60 -11.48
N THR A 85 15.77 -12.50 -10.74
CA THR A 85 16.09 -11.18 -11.26
C THR A 85 17.41 -10.72 -10.66
N PRO A 86 18.46 -10.48 -11.45
CA PRO A 86 19.68 -9.86 -10.96
C PRO A 86 19.39 -8.46 -10.40
N THR A 87 20.01 -8.13 -9.26
CA THR A 87 19.87 -6.82 -8.63
C THR A 87 21.25 -6.20 -8.37
N PRO A 88 21.37 -4.85 -8.45
CA PRO A 88 22.64 -4.17 -8.17
C PRO A 88 23.04 -4.22 -6.69
N GLY A 89 22.12 -4.61 -5.80
CA GLY A 89 22.33 -4.69 -4.37
C GLY A 89 21.16 -5.35 -3.64
N PRO A 90 21.16 -5.31 -2.29
CA PRO A 90 20.09 -5.86 -1.46
C PRO A 90 18.72 -5.28 -1.83
N ALA A 91 17.68 -6.09 -1.79
CA ALA A 91 16.30 -5.71 -2.12
C ALA A 91 15.82 -4.48 -1.31
N ALA A 92 16.24 -4.38 -0.04
CA ALA A 92 15.93 -3.26 0.85
C ALA A 92 16.49 -1.91 0.35
N SER A 93 17.57 -1.94 -0.45
CA SER A 93 18.28 -0.75 -0.93
C SER A 93 17.87 -0.27 -2.32
N LEU A 94 17.07 -1.05 -3.06
CA LEU A 94 16.73 -0.74 -4.46
C LEU A 94 15.82 0.49 -4.61
N ASN A 95 14.94 0.73 -3.64
CA ASN A 95 13.92 1.77 -3.70
C ASN A 95 13.82 2.54 -2.37
N PRO A 96 14.88 3.29 -1.98
CA PRO A 96 14.84 4.08 -0.77
C PRO A 96 13.86 5.25 -0.92
N PHE A 97 13.15 5.58 0.16
CA PHE A 97 12.43 6.84 0.23
C PHE A 97 13.45 7.96 0.46
N SER A 98 13.89 8.61 -0.63
CA SER A 98 14.81 9.74 -0.59
C SER A 98 14.16 11.00 -1.12
N LEU A 99 14.54 12.14 -0.56
CA LEU A 99 14.19 13.48 -1.06
C LEU A 99 15.26 14.05 -2.00
N ALA A 100 16.45 13.45 -2.04
CA ALA A 100 17.52 13.86 -2.93
C ALA A 100 17.18 13.54 -4.40
N ASP A 101 17.63 14.40 -5.31
CA ASP A 101 17.51 14.25 -6.77
C ASP A 101 16.07 14.04 -7.28
N LYS A 102 15.08 14.54 -6.54
CA LYS A 102 13.67 14.45 -6.92
C LYS A 102 13.24 15.62 -7.79
N SER A 103 12.53 15.29 -8.87
CA SER A 103 11.92 16.28 -9.77
C SER A 103 10.79 17.05 -9.10
N TRP A 104 10.42 18.20 -9.68
CA TRP A 104 9.34 19.06 -9.20
C TRP A 104 7.99 18.33 -8.98
N ARG A 105 7.72 17.25 -9.74
CA ARG A 105 6.48 16.45 -9.60
C ARG A 105 6.37 15.80 -8.22
N HIS A 106 7.49 15.36 -7.64
CA HIS A 106 7.52 14.78 -6.29
C HIS A 106 7.18 15.82 -5.23
N TRP A 107 7.73 17.03 -5.37
CA TRP A 107 7.43 18.14 -4.48
C TRP A 107 5.98 18.62 -4.60
N LEU A 108 5.46 18.70 -5.83
CA LEU A 108 4.04 18.99 -6.05
C LEU A 108 3.16 17.94 -5.37
N MET A 109 3.51 16.66 -5.49
CA MET A 109 2.77 15.57 -4.86
C MET A 109 2.73 15.69 -3.34
N LEU A 110 3.87 16.01 -2.71
CA LEU A 110 3.93 16.26 -1.27
C LEU A 110 3.09 17.49 -0.87
N MET A 111 3.16 18.57 -1.65
CA MET A 111 2.38 19.78 -1.39
C MET A 111 0.86 19.51 -1.47
N LEU A 112 0.41 18.79 -2.50
CA LEU A 112 -0.99 18.40 -2.65
C LEU A 112 -1.44 17.47 -1.52
N GLY A 113 -0.60 16.50 -1.15
CA GLY A 113 -0.87 15.60 -0.02
C GLY A 113 -1.00 16.36 1.30
N ALA A 114 -0.08 17.28 1.58
CA ALA A 114 -0.11 18.12 2.77
C ALA A 114 -1.36 19.04 2.78
N ALA A 115 -1.70 19.66 1.66
CA ALA A 115 -2.88 20.51 1.55
C ALA A 115 -4.18 19.73 1.75
N SER A 116 -4.26 18.53 1.17
CA SER A 116 -5.40 17.61 1.31
C SER A 116 -5.58 17.17 2.76
N LEU A 117 -4.50 16.71 3.41
CA LEU A 117 -4.51 16.31 4.82
C LEU A 117 -4.84 17.48 5.74
N ALA A 118 -4.22 18.65 5.54
CA ALA A 118 -4.49 19.84 6.36
C ALA A 118 -5.95 20.28 6.26
N THR A 119 -6.54 20.22 5.07
CA THR A 119 -7.95 20.55 4.83
C THR A 119 -8.87 19.56 5.55
N THR A 120 -8.60 18.27 5.43
CA THR A 120 -9.35 17.21 6.14
C THR A 120 -9.27 17.37 7.65
N LEU A 121 -8.07 17.55 8.21
CA LEU A 121 -7.87 17.72 9.65
C LEU A 121 -8.51 19.01 10.18
N SER A 122 -8.41 20.10 9.44
CA SER A 122 -9.06 21.37 9.81
C SER A 122 -10.58 21.24 9.84
N ALA A 123 -11.15 20.59 8.83
CA ALA A 123 -12.59 20.32 8.76
C ALA A 123 -13.05 19.43 9.93
N LEU A 124 -12.32 18.35 10.24
CA LEU A 124 -12.62 17.50 11.39
C LEU A 124 -12.53 18.26 12.72
N ALA A 125 -11.47 19.06 12.91
CA ALA A 125 -11.30 19.85 14.12
C ALA A 125 -12.43 20.88 14.30
N LEU A 126 -12.88 21.52 13.22
CA LEU A 126 -14.02 22.42 13.26
C LEU A 126 -15.35 21.68 13.44
N LEU A 127 -15.53 20.50 12.86
CA LEU A 127 -16.71 19.66 13.07
C LEU A 127 -16.86 19.28 14.55
N VAL A 128 -15.78 18.87 15.21
CA VAL A 128 -15.78 18.53 16.65
C VAL A 128 -16.15 19.74 17.50
N ARG A 129 -15.71 20.94 17.13
CA ARG A 129 -16.04 22.20 17.83
C ARG A 129 -17.46 22.70 17.54
N SER A 130 -18.10 22.23 16.47
CA SER A 130 -19.40 22.72 16.01
C SER A 130 -20.53 22.01 16.75
N ARG A 131 -20.94 22.57 17.89
CA ARG A 131 -22.14 22.11 18.63
C ARG A 131 -23.41 22.54 17.91
N GLY A 132 -24.42 21.66 17.85
CA GLY A 132 -25.72 21.95 17.23
C GLY A 132 -25.82 21.65 15.72
N LEU A 133 -24.78 21.10 15.09
CA LEU A 133 -24.85 20.72 13.67
C LEU A 133 -25.67 19.43 13.49
N PRO A 134 -26.76 19.42 12.70
CA PRO A 134 -27.54 18.22 12.44
C PRO A 134 -26.72 17.21 11.62
N ARG A 135 -26.94 15.92 11.89
CA ARG A 135 -26.29 14.80 11.17
C ARG A 135 -24.75 14.92 11.09
N ARG A 136 -24.12 15.43 12.15
CA ARG A 136 -22.66 15.56 12.31
C ARG A 136 -21.85 14.30 11.92
N TRP A 137 -22.42 13.11 12.09
CA TRP A 137 -21.77 11.85 11.71
C TRP A 137 -21.62 11.69 10.18
N LEU A 138 -22.62 12.13 9.39
CA LEU A 138 -22.53 12.12 7.93
C LEU A 138 -21.45 13.06 7.43
N TRP A 139 -21.37 14.26 8.04
CA TRP A 139 -20.28 15.19 7.76
C TRP A 139 -18.92 14.58 8.11
N GLY A 140 -18.80 13.93 9.27
CA GLY A 140 -17.56 13.25 9.67
C GLY A 140 -17.11 12.20 8.65
N LEU A 141 -18.02 11.30 8.24
CA LEU A 141 -17.72 10.28 7.23
C LEU A 141 -17.34 10.91 5.88
N GLY A 142 -18.10 11.90 5.42
CA GLY A 142 -17.83 12.57 4.16
C GLY A 142 -16.49 13.31 4.16
N ILE A 143 -16.13 13.99 5.25
CA ILE A 143 -14.86 14.72 5.40
C ILE A 143 -13.66 13.79 5.29
N ILE A 144 -13.75 12.57 5.84
CA ILE A 144 -12.67 11.59 5.81
C ILE A 144 -12.45 11.05 4.38
N VAL A 145 -13.48 11.08 3.53
CA VAL A 145 -13.40 10.52 2.17
C VAL A 145 -12.90 11.58 1.18
N GLY A 146 -11.74 11.30 0.59
CA GLY A 146 -11.22 11.98 -0.60
C GLY A 146 -11.73 11.32 -1.88
N PHE A 147 -11.91 12.14 -2.92
CA PHE A 147 -12.43 11.75 -4.24
C PHE A 147 -11.37 11.92 -5.33
N GLY A 148 -11.31 10.93 -6.23
CA GLY A 148 -10.27 10.84 -7.24
C GLY A 148 -8.91 10.55 -6.59
N GLN A 149 -7.99 9.95 -7.34
CA GLN A 149 -6.67 9.60 -6.82
C GLN A 149 -5.62 9.88 -7.87
N LEU A 150 -4.72 10.82 -7.56
CA LEU A 150 -3.44 10.94 -8.23
C LEU A 150 -2.45 10.05 -7.49
N SER A 151 -1.71 9.24 -8.23
CA SER A 151 -0.67 8.34 -7.68
C SER A 151 0.66 8.67 -8.33
N LEU A 152 1.74 8.60 -7.56
CA LEU A 152 3.09 8.86 -8.04
C LEU A 152 4.04 7.75 -7.58
N ASN A 153 4.71 7.11 -8.53
CA ASN A 153 5.87 6.26 -8.24
C ASN A 153 7.03 7.15 -7.77
N TRP A 154 7.42 7.01 -6.50
CA TRP A 154 8.43 7.84 -5.87
C TRP A 154 9.84 7.64 -6.43
N THR A 155 10.12 6.48 -7.03
CA THR A 155 11.43 6.21 -7.64
C THR A 155 11.53 6.85 -9.02
N SER A 156 10.55 6.59 -9.90
CA SER A 156 10.60 7.02 -11.30
C SER A 156 9.95 8.39 -11.57
N GLY A 157 9.07 8.87 -10.69
CA GLY A 157 8.22 10.03 -10.91
C GLY A 157 7.07 9.79 -11.89
N GLU A 158 6.80 8.53 -12.26
CA GLU A 158 5.65 8.15 -13.07
C GLU A 158 4.36 8.42 -12.30
N ALA A 159 3.41 9.11 -12.94
CA ALA A 159 2.15 9.49 -12.33
C ALA A 159 0.97 8.83 -13.05
N SER A 160 -0.04 8.43 -12.28
CA SER A 160 -1.31 7.91 -12.80
C SER A 160 -2.47 8.58 -12.09
N PHE A 161 -3.61 8.70 -12.77
CA PHE A 161 -4.81 9.32 -12.23
C PHE A 161 -6.01 8.37 -12.39
N SER A 162 -6.77 8.21 -11.30
CA SER A 162 -8.03 7.49 -11.29
C SER A 162 -9.13 8.40 -10.78
N LEU A 163 -10.17 8.62 -11.58
CA LEU A 163 -11.30 9.46 -11.18
C LEU A 163 -12.22 8.74 -10.18
N LEU A 164 -12.42 7.43 -10.36
CA LEU A 164 -13.31 6.59 -9.56
C LEU A 164 -12.54 5.90 -8.42
N ALA A 165 -11.80 6.68 -7.65
CA ALA A 165 -11.07 6.22 -6.49
C ALA A 165 -11.52 6.98 -5.24
N LEU A 166 -11.65 6.25 -4.14
CA LEU A 166 -11.95 6.80 -2.82
C LEU A 166 -10.79 6.49 -1.89
N GLN A 167 -10.40 7.47 -1.09
CA GLN A 167 -9.27 7.34 -0.19
C GLN A 167 -9.55 8.04 1.13
N ALA A 168 -9.23 7.37 2.24
CA ALA A 168 -9.36 7.96 3.56
C ALA A 168 -8.28 9.04 3.79
N PHE A 169 -8.65 10.13 4.46
CA PHE A 169 -7.80 11.26 4.84
C PHE A 169 -7.17 12.05 3.70
N GLY A 170 -7.51 11.74 2.44
CA GLY A 170 -7.02 12.51 1.30
C GLY A 170 -5.59 12.18 0.86
N VAL A 171 -4.88 11.28 1.56
CA VAL A 171 -3.45 10.99 1.34
C VAL A 171 -3.11 9.55 1.70
N GLY A 172 -2.08 8.99 1.07
CA GLY A 172 -1.67 7.61 1.26
C GLY A 172 -0.27 7.36 0.72
N ALA A 173 0.36 6.30 1.23
CA ALA A 173 1.62 5.80 0.72
C ALA A 173 1.63 4.29 0.87
N SER A 174 2.09 3.59 -0.16
CA SER A 174 2.16 2.13 -0.16
C SER A 174 3.42 1.63 -0.84
N LYS A 175 3.84 0.42 -0.45
CA LYS A 175 5.00 -0.28 -1.02
C LYS A 175 4.63 -1.76 -1.13
N VAL A 176 4.21 -2.18 -2.33
CA VAL A 176 3.72 -3.54 -2.57
C VAL A 176 4.40 -4.09 -3.81
N PRO A 177 5.22 -5.16 -3.70
CA PRO A 177 5.76 -5.78 -2.46
C PRO A 177 6.74 -4.86 -1.71
N ILE A 178 7.26 -5.29 -0.54
CA ILE A 178 8.08 -4.44 0.36
C ILE A 178 9.39 -3.90 -0.23
N TYR A 179 9.85 -4.42 -1.38
CA TYR A 179 11.05 -3.94 -2.09
C TYR A 179 10.70 -3.09 -3.34
N ALA A 180 9.41 -2.93 -3.66
CA ALA A 180 8.94 -2.10 -4.77
C ALA A 180 9.18 -0.60 -4.50
N PRO A 181 9.06 0.27 -5.52
CA PRO A 181 8.99 1.71 -5.29
C PRO A 181 7.87 2.10 -4.33
N TRP A 182 8.10 3.14 -3.54
CA TRP A 182 7.00 3.81 -2.84
C TRP A 182 6.04 4.39 -3.85
N VAL A 183 4.74 4.16 -3.68
CA VAL A 183 3.70 4.86 -4.41
C VAL A 183 3.05 5.81 -3.42
N VAL A 184 3.14 7.11 -3.68
CA VAL A 184 2.43 8.14 -2.91
C VAL A 184 1.11 8.41 -3.62
N GLN A 185 0.02 8.58 -2.87
CA GLN A 185 -1.30 8.87 -3.40
C GLN A 185 -1.92 10.09 -2.72
N VAL A 186 -2.63 10.91 -3.50
CA VAL A 186 -3.41 12.04 -3.00
C VAL A 186 -4.76 12.07 -3.68
N SER A 187 -5.77 12.44 -2.91
CA SER A 187 -7.15 12.59 -3.33
C SER A 187 -7.70 13.95 -2.91
N VAL A 188 -8.76 14.40 -3.58
CA VAL A 188 -9.35 15.72 -3.31
C VAL A 188 -10.37 15.60 -2.18
N PRO A 189 -10.22 16.31 -1.05
CA PRO A 189 -11.12 16.20 0.09
C PRO A 189 -12.36 17.09 -0.12
N VAL A 190 -13.17 16.78 -1.14
CA VAL A 190 -14.28 17.63 -1.63
C VAL A 190 -15.26 17.99 -0.52
N VAL A 191 -15.69 17.01 0.29
CA VAL A 191 -16.66 17.26 1.37
C VAL A 191 -16.05 18.10 2.49
N ALA A 192 -14.75 17.94 2.77
CA ALA A 192 -14.04 18.79 3.73
C ALA A 192 -14.02 20.24 3.27
N VAL A 193 -13.72 20.49 2.00
CA VAL A 193 -13.76 21.84 1.41
C VAL A 193 -15.17 22.43 1.50
N ILE A 194 -16.21 21.67 1.11
CA ILE A 194 -17.60 22.12 1.20
C ILE A 194 -17.99 22.45 2.65
N PHE A 195 -17.60 21.60 3.61
CA PHE A 195 -17.86 21.83 5.02
C PHE A 195 -17.22 23.12 5.51
N LEU A 196 -15.92 23.33 5.22
CA LEU A 196 -15.20 24.54 5.62
C LEU A 196 -15.84 25.81 5.06
N ILE A 197 -16.24 25.81 3.78
CA ILE A 197 -16.87 26.96 3.13
C ILE A 197 -18.27 27.23 3.68
N ARG A 198 -19.06 26.18 3.95
CA ARG A 198 -20.49 26.32 4.31
C ARG A 198 -20.76 26.26 5.81
N ARG A 199 -19.75 26.06 6.64
CA ARG A 199 -19.89 25.82 8.08
C ARG A 199 -20.84 26.79 8.78
N ASP A 200 -20.61 28.09 8.61
CA ASP A 200 -21.36 29.11 9.35
C ASP A 200 -22.81 29.18 8.89
N ALA A 201 -23.06 29.02 7.58
CA ALA A 201 -24.41 28.93 7.03
C ALA A 201 -25.15 27.68 7.51
N LEU A 202 -24.47 26.54 7.66
CA LEU A 202 -25.06 25.31 8.19
C LEU A 202 -25.44 25.46 9.67
N LEU A 203 -24.61 26.13 10.46
CA LEU A 203 -24.88 26.41 11.88
C LEU A 203 -26.04 27.40 12.05
N ALA A 204 -26.06 28.49 11.28
CA ALA A 204 -27.15 29.46 11.31
C ALA A 204 -28.50 28.82 10.96
N ARG A 205 -28.54 27.96 9.93
CA ARG A 205 -29.75 27.21 9.54
C ARG A 205 -30.21 26.25 10.64
N ALA A 206 -29.27 25.58 11.30
CA ALA A 206 -29.59 24.68 12.42
C ALA A 206 -30.22 25.44 13.60
N GLN A 207 -29.67 26.61 13.95
CA GLN A 207 -30.22 27.45 15.02
C GLN A 207 -31.63 27.96 14.68
N ALA A 208 -31.84 28.47 13.46
CA ALA A 208 -33.15 28.94 13.01
C ALA A 208 -34.23 27.83 13.04
N ALA A 209 -33.87 26.60 12.65
CA ALA A 209 -34.77 25.45 12.71
C ALA A 209 -35.15 25.04 14.14
N THR A 210 -34.33 25.39 15.14
CA THR A 210 -34.60 25.07 16.55
C THR A 210 -35.48 26.13 17.24
N MET A 211 -35.52 27.37 16.74
CA MET A 211 -36.33 28.45 17.30
C MET A 211 -37.77 28.50 16.74
N GLY A 212 -38.00 27.89 15.57
CA GLY A 212 -39.33 27.85 14.92
C GLY A 212 -40.16 26.61 15.21
N SER A 213 -39.67 25.68 16.05
CA SER A 213 -40.34 24.44 16.49
C SER A 213 -40.75 24.53 17.94
#